data_AF-A0A832GKC1-F1
#
_entry.id   AF-A0A832GKC1-F1
#
_cell.length_a   1.000
_cell.length_b   1.000
_cell.length_c   1.000
_cell.angle_alpha   90.00
_cell.angle_beta   90.00
_cell.angle_gamma   90.00
#
_symmetry.space_group_name_H-M   'P 1'
#
loop_
_entity.id
_entity.type
_entity.pdbx_description
1 polymer ?
#
loop_
_entity_poly.entity_id
_entity_poly.type
_entity_poly.pdbx_seq_one_letter_code
_entity_poly.pdbx_strand_id
1 'polypeptide(L)'
;MSGAFAQCLITDFEGYALGANGAVLFRQPSFSGSTASFVVGSPCDLPNGVYNCALISDEQAFSGTQSLKVAWQFRLNPNTGQPYPNAWLRLTTFNTTSVPNPAINFDHRVRVRLYVPSDTPDFYLTLGVRETGTTAACAGNGGASGGIEWIGATSAQAGPSAPVGKLVNQKDQWVTVKFDIRRDPILGFAGSTANGTIDGSTGTIEQFAFTPTDPANLGPYIVYIDDVETYVPTPGDVDDNGCVDDADLLQVLFAFGATGQNDADVNGDQVVDDADLLIVLFNFGTGC
;
A
#
# COMPACT_ATOMS: atom_id res chain seq x y z
N MET A 1 -16.01 18.46 -22.02
CA MET A 1 -15.84 18.86 -20.61
C MET A 1 -14.70 18.01 -20.10
N SER A 2 -13.54 18.63 -19.85
CA SER A 2 -12.37 17.94 -19.30
C SER A 2 -12.78 17.37 -17.94
N GLY A 3 -12.98 16.06 -17.89
CA GLY A 3 -13.12 15.34 -16.63
C GLY A 3 -11.73 15.27 -16.03
N ALA A 4 -11.35 16.28 -15.25
CA ALA A 4 -10.20 16.13 -14.37
C ALA A 4 -10.42 14.86 -13.55
N PHE A 5 -9.48 13.93 -13.62
CA PHE A 5 -9.48 12.70 -12.83
C PHE A 5 -9.81 13.05 -11.39
N ALA A 6 -10.74 12.33 -10.77
CA ALA A 6 -11.04 12.48 -9.34
C ALA A 6 -9.89 11.84 -8.54
N GLN A 7 -8.72 12.48 -8.59
CA GLN A 7 -7.53 12.18 -7.83
C GLN A 7 -7.63 12.88 -6.48
N CYS A 8 -7.32 12.15 -5.42
CA CYS A 8 -7.17 12.68 -4.09
C CYS A 8 -5.81 12.27 -3.54
N LEU A 9 -4.94 13.26 -3.41
CA LEU A 9 -3.69 13.14 -2.69
C LEU A 9 -3.98 13.00 -1.18
N ILE A 10 -3.59 11.88 -0.59
CA ILE A 10 -3.67 11.69 0.86
C ILE A 10 -2.52 12.43 1.55
N THR A 11 -1.30 12.28 1.03
CA THR A 11 -0.11 13.05 1.43
C THR A 11 1.03 12.81 0.45
N ASP A 12 1.79 13.87 0.16
CA ASP A 12 3.11 13.90 -0.49
C ASP A 12 4.24 14.08 0.53
N PHE A 13 3.90 14.20 1.82
CA PHE A 13 4.84 14.40 2.94
C PHE A 13 5.64 15.70 2.90
N GLU A 14 5.23 16.65 2.06
CA GLU A 14 5.87 17.97 1.96
C GLU A 14 5.44 18.92 3.08
N GLY A 15 6.36 19.80 3.48
CA GLY A 15 6.13 20.86 4.45
C GLY A 15 6.07 20.39 5.91
N TYR A 16 6.32 19.11 6.19
CA TYR A 16 6.41 18.59 7.55
C TYR A 16 7.83 18.72 8.11
N ALA A 17 7.94 18.77 9.44
CA ALA A 17 9.23 18.86 10.11
C ALA A 17 10.05 17.57 9.92
N LEU A 18 11.29 17.71 9.45
CA LEU A 18 12.24 16.60 9.33
C LEU A 18 12.41 15.88 10.67
N GLY A 19 12.46 14.55 10.64
CA GLY A 19 12.58 13.70 11.81
C GLY A 19 11.29 13.52 12.63
N ALA A 20 10.15 14.07 12.19
CA ALA A 20 8.86 13.80 12.84
C ALA A 20 8.52 12.30 12.75
N ASN A 21 8.62 11.59 13.88
CA ASN A 21 8.44 10.14 13.94
C ASN A 21 7.00 9.73 14.28
N GLY A 22 6.39 8.89 13.45
CA GLY A 22 5.07 8.31 13.70
C GLY A 22 3.94 9.35 13.78
N ALA A 23 4.13 10.48 13.09
CA ALA A 23 3.30 11.67 13.23
C ALA A 23 2.47 11.98 11.97
N VAL A 24 2.97 11.66 10.78
CA VAL A 24 2.34 11.99 9.49
C VAL A 24 1.94 10.71 8.78
N LEU A 25 0.63 10.56 8.54
CA LEU A 25 -0.04 9.39 7.97
C LEU A 25 0.16 8.08 8.74
N PHE A 26 1.38 7.64 9.00
CA PHE A 26 1.69 6.38 9.68
C PHE A 26 2.28 6.57 11.08
N ARG A 27 1.96 5.65 11.99
CA ARG A 27 2.61 5.48 13.29
C ARG A 27 3.95 4.75 13.16
N GLN A 28 4.79 4.83 14.20
CA GLN A 28 6.03 4.07 14.24
C GLN A 28 5.78 2.55 14.18
N PRO A 29 6.70 1.74 13.63
CA PRO A 29 6.52 0.31 13.40
C PRO A 29 6.01 -0.51 14.61
N SER A 30 6.50 -0.22 15.82
CA SER A 30 6.11 -0.94 17.03
C SER A 30 4.77 -0.52 17.64
N PHE A 31 4.06 0.46 17.04
CA PHE A 31 2.83 1.01 17.59
C PHE A 31 1.68 -0.01 17.61
N SER A 32 1.53 -0.81 16.55
CA SER A 32 0.43 -1.76 16.43
C SER A 32 0.61 -2.94 17.39
N GLY A 33 -0.32 -3.09 18.34
CA GLY A 33 -0.28 -4.19 19.31
C GLY A 33 -0.34 -5.59 18.68
N SER A 34 -0.86 -5.74 17.45
CA SER A 34 -0.93 -7.04 16.76
C SER A 34 0.41 -7.50 16.18
N THR A 35 1.35 -6.58 15.95
CA THR A 35 2.65 -6.88 15.33
C THR A 35 3.85 -6.37 16.13
N ALA A 36 3.62 -5.60 17.20
CA ALA A 36 4.67 -5.05 18.07
C ALA A 36 5.59 -6.14 18.65
N SER A 37 5.09 -7.36 18.82
CA SER A 37 5.92 -8.48 19.29
C SER A 37 6.95 -8.96 18.28
N PHE A 38 6.77 -8.68 16.98
CA PHE A 38 7.63 -9.14 15.89
C PHE A 38 8.77 -8.19 15.60
N VAL A 39 8.67 -6.92 16.00
CA VAL A 39 9.62 -5.86 15.64
C VAL A 39 10.40 -5.35 16.85
N VAL A 40 11.54 -4.70 16.60
CA VAL A 40 12.27 -3.94 17.62
C VAL A 40 11.39 -2.79 18.13
N GLY A 41 11.17 -2.75 19.45
CA GLY A 41 10.22 -1.81 20.08
C GLY A 41 10.84 -0.53 20.67
N SER A 42 12.18 -0.44 20.72
CA SER A 42 12.90 0.72 21.25
C SER A 42 12.61 1.98 20.42
N PRO A 43 12.72 3.20 20.99
CA PRO A 43 12.54 4.44 20.22
C PRO A 43 13.47 4.49 19.00
N CYS A 44 12.99 5.10 17.92
CA CYS A 44 13.77 5.29 16.69
C CYS A 44 15.13 5.93 16.99
N ASP A 45 16.20 5.32 16.51
CA ASP A 45 17.57 5.83 16.59
C ASP A 45 18.43 5.19 15.48
N LEU A 46 18.20 5.63 14.23
CA LEU A 46 18.89 5.09 13.06
C LEU A 46 20.43 5.19 13.17
N PRO A 47 21.03 6.30 13.63
CA PRO A 47 22.49 6.37 13.79
C PRO A 47 23.06 5.30 14.72
N ASN A 48 22.29 4.81 15.70
CA ASN A 48 22.69 3.75 16.62
C ASN A 48 22.08 2.38 16.27
N GLY A 49 21.50 2.22 15.07
CA GLY A 49 20.98 0.94 14.58
C GLY A 49 19.66 0.49 15.23
N VAL A 50 18.86 1.42 15.76
CA VAL A 50 17.52 1.12 16.28
C VAL A 50 16.45 1.46 15.24
N TYR A 51 15.95 0.42 14.58
CA TYR A 51 14.98 0.52 13.49
C TYR A 51 13.55 0.39 14.03
N ASN A 52 12.95 1.53 14.36
CA ASN A 52 11.54 1.67 14.73
C ASN A 52 11.03 3.07 14.36
N CYS A 53 11.17 3.39 13.07
CA CYS A 53 11.10 4.74 12.54
C CYS A 53 10.02 4.84 11.45
N ALA A 54 9.24 5.90 11.48
CA ALA A 54 8.41 6.40 10.39
C ALA A 54 8.60 7.93 10.37
N LEU A 55 9.69 8.38 9.75
CA LEU A 55 10.23 9.74 9.84
C LEU A 55 9.98 10.51 8.56
N ILE A 56 9.61 11.78 8.66
CA ILE A 56 9.77 12.71 7.54
C ILE A 56 11.27 12.90 7.26
N SER A 57 11.66 12.75 6.00
CA SER A 57 13.05 12.68 5.55
C SER A 57 13.22 13.43 4.23
N ASP A 58 14.40 14.01 4.03
CA ASP A 58 14.85 14.65 2.78
C ASP A 58 15.91 13.82 2.04
N GLU A 59 16.19 12.60 2.51
CA GLU A 59 17.18 11.69 1.90
C GLU A 59 16.75 11.17 0.51
N GLN A 60 15.44 11.03 0.28
CA GLN A 60 14.82 10.61 -0.98
C GLN A 60 13.46 11.28 -1.12
N ALA A 61 13.07 11.60 -2.35
CA ALA A 61 11.74 12.08 -2.69
C ALA A 61 11.40 11.65 -4.14
N PHE A 62 10.13 11.31 -4.39
CA PHE A 62 9.65 11.04 -5.75
C PHE A 62 9.23 12.36 -6.39
N SER A 63 8.35 13.08 -5.70
CA SER A 63 7.98 14.45 -6.03
C SER A 63 8.54 15.39 -4.96
N GLY A 64 8.76 16.66 -5.28
CA GLY A 64 9.24 17.63 -4.29
C GLY A 64 10.64 17.35 -3.70
N THR A 65 10.74 17.39 -2.37
CA THR A 65 11.99 17.35 -1.60
C THR A 65 11.95 16.46 -0.36
N GLN A 66 10.79 15.97 0.05
CA GLN A 66 10.58 15.18 1.27
C GLN A 66 9.82 13.88 0.95
N SER A 67 10.02 12.86 1.77
CA SER A 67 9.20 11.66 1.78
C SER A 67 9.17 11.05 3.18
N LEU A 68 8.35 10.00 3.38
CA LEU A 68 8.35 9.24 4.62
C LEU A 68 9.37 8.10 4.56
N LYS A 69 10.43 8.19 5.37
CA LYS A 69 11.37 7.10 5.63
C LYS A 69 10.82 6.18 6.72
N VAL A 70 10.46 4.96 6.35
CA VAL A 70 10.06 3.91 7.29
C VAL A 70 11.20 2.92 7.43
N ALA A 71 11.59 2.63 8.66
CA ALA A 71 12.64 1.67 8.95
C ALA A 71 12.27 0.79 10.15
N TRP A 72 12.34 -0.51 9.96
CA TRP A 72 12.06 -1.50 11.00
C TRP A 72 13.02 -2.69 10.92
N GLN A 73 13.12 -3.41 12.03
CA GLN A 73 13.83 -4.67 12.09
C GLN A 73 12.95 -5.67 12.83
N PHE A 74 12.79 -6.87 12.27
CA PHE A 74 12.16 -7.98 12.98
C PHE A 74 13.11 -8.50 14.05
N ARG A 75 12.56 -9.18 15.05
CA ARG A 75 13.35 -9.77 16.14
C ARG A 75 13.06 -11.25 16.27
N LEU A 76 14.02 -11.96 16.89
CA LEU A 76 13.80 -13.34 17.31
C LEU A 76 12.72 -13.38 18.40
N ASN A 77 11.95 -14.46 18.40
CA ASN A 77 11.04 -14.77 19.47
C ASN A 77 11.84 -15.03 20.76
N PRO A 78 11.63 -14.24 21.82
CA PRO A 78 12.42 -14.35 23.05
C PRO A 78 12.22 -15.69 23.77
N ASN A 79 11.12 -16.40 23.49
CA ASN A 79 10.83 -17.69 24.11
C ASN A 79 11.51 -18.86 23.39
N THR A 80 11.78 -18.74 22.08
CA THR A 80 12.33 -19.85 21.26
C THR A 80 13.73 -19.55 20.73
N GLY A 81 14.16 -18.29 20.71
CA GLY A 81 15.39 -17.86 20.05
C GLY A 81 15.35 -18.00 18.52
N GLN A 82 14.17 -18.24 17.94
CA GLN A 82 13.98 -18.42 16.49
C GLN A 82 13.19 -17.26 15.89
N PRO A 83 13.32 -17.00 14.58
CA PRO A 83 12.44 -16.06 13.89
C PRO A 83 10.97 -16.46 14.04
N TYR A 84 10.07 -15.47 14.02
CA TYR A 84 8.64 -15.74 13.98
C TYR A 84 8.27 -16.19 12.56
N PRO A 85 7.70 -17.40 12.37
CA PRO A 85 7.39 -17.91 11.03
C PRO A 85 6.30 -17.11 10.31
N ASN A 86 5.55 -16.30 11.06
CA ASN A 86 4.44 -15.46 10.65
C ASN A 86 4.70 -13.97 10.98
N ALA A 87 5.98 -13.55 10.99
CA ALA A 87 6.31 -12.14 11.23
C ALA A 87 5.74 -11.26 10.13
N TRP A 88 5.20 -10.10 10.50
CA TRP A 88 4.86 -9.02 9.58
C TRP A 88 4.76 -7.71 10.36
N LEU A 89 4.82 -6.59 9.65
CA LEU A 89 4.65 -5.25 10.22
C LEU A 89 3.30 -4.69 9.83
N ARG A 90 2.47 -4.32 10.81
CA ARG A 90 1.29 -3.45 10.62
C ARG A 90 1.68 -1.99 10.84
N LEU A 91 2.01 -1.30 9.76
CA LEU A 91 2.27 0.14 9.76
C LEU A 91 0.92 0.88 9.69
N THR A 92 0.36 1.20 10.85
CA THR A 92 -1.02 1.72 10.96
C THR A 92 -1.09 3.24 10.84
N THR A 93 -2.21 3.74 10.31
CA THR A 93 -2.56 5.17 10.26
C THR A 93 -3.29 5.67 11.51
N PHE A 94 -3.44 4.79 12.51
CA PHE A 94 -4.30 5.02 13.65
C PHE A 94 -3.98 6.30 14.42
N ASN A 95 -4.89 7.27 14.31
CA ASN A 95 -4.86 8.53 15.06
C ASN A 95 -3.51 9.26 15.03
N THR A 96 -2.77 9.24 13.92
CA THR A 96 -1.59 10.10 13.75
C THR A 96 -1.91 11.58 13.98
N THR A 97 -0.87 12.38 14.23
CA THR A 97 -1.04 13.83 14.45
C THR A 97 -1.54 14.52 13.19
N SER A 98 -0.98 14.14 12.05
CA SER A 98 -1.32 14.64 10.72
C SER A 98 -1.82 13.48 9.86
N VAL A 99 -2.93 13.70 9.17
CA VAL A 99 -3.57 12.71 8.28
C VAL A 99 -3.95 11.38 8.98
N PRO A 100 -4.68 11.40 10.12
CA PRO A 100 -5.10 10.19 10.82
C PRO A 100 -6.24 9.47 10.10
N ASN A 101 -6.19 8.13 10.05
CA ASN A 101 -7.24 7.28 9.47
C ASN A 101 -7.81 7.87 8.17
N PRO A 102 -6.98 8.11 7.14
CA PRO A 102 -7.39 8.90 5.99
C PRO A 102 -8.56 8.24 5.27
N ALA A 103 -9.63 9.02 5.09
CA ALA A 103 -10.84 8.60 4.40
C ALA A 103 -10.58 8.39 2.92
N ILE A 104 -11.12 7.31 2.37
CA ILE A 104 -11.03 6.91 0.97
C ILE A 104 -12.37 6.37 0.45
N ASN A 105 -12.55 6.47 -0.87
CA ASN A 105 -13.63 5.80 -1.59
C ASN A 105 -13.12 4.44 -2.10
N PHE A 106 -13.89 3.38 -1.87
CA PHE A 106 -13.55 2.02 -2.29
C PHE A 106 -13.81 1.76 -3.78
N ASP A 107 -14.49 2.66 -4.47
CA ASP A 107 -14.60 2.66 -5.93
C ASP A 107 -13.36 3.26 -6.62
N HIS A 108 -12.40 3.78 -5.85
CA HIS A 108 -11.13 4.29 -6.36
C HIS A 108 -10.02 3.23 -6.16
N ARG A 109 -8.96 3.35 -6.97
CA ARG A 109 -7.69 2.67 -6.71
C ARG A 109 -6.88 3.47 -5.70
N VAL A 110 -6.06 2.78 -4.90
CA VAL A 110 -5.02 3.40 -4.08
C VAL A 110 -3.69 3.21 -4.80
N ARG A 111 -2.87 4.24 -4.91
CA ARG A 111 -1.47 4.10 -5.35
C ARG A 111 -0.51 4.75 -4.37
N VAL A 112 0.70 4.21 -4.35
CA VAL A 112 1.80 4.68 -3.52
C VAL A 112 3.09 4.62 -4.32
N ARG A 113 3.93 5.66 -4.19
CA ARG A 113 5.32 5.64 -4.66
C ARG A 113 6.18 5.06 -3.56
N LEU A 114 6.96 4.05 -3.93
CA LEU A 114 7.79 3.30 -2.99
C LEU A 114 9.21 3.21 -3.55
N TYR A 115 10.19 3.64 -2.76
CA TYR A 115 11.60 3.41 -3.04
C TYR A 115 12.17 2.44 -2.02
N VAL A 116 12.89 1.43 -2.52
CA VAL A 116 13.49 0.39 -1.69
C VAL A 116 15.00 0.35 -1.96
N PRO A 117 15.86 0.72 -0.99
CA PRO A 117 17.31 0.59 -1.13
C PRO A 117 17.73 -0.88 -1.35
N SER A 118 18.81 -1.11 -2.11
CA SER A 118 19.32 -2.44 -2.44
C SER A 118 19.58 -3.37 -1.25
N ASP A 119 20.01 -2.82 -0.11
CA ASP A 119 20.27 -3.62 1.10
C ASP A 119 18.99 -4.07 1.83
N THR A 120 17.82 -3.55 1.45
CA THR A 120 16.53 -3.94 2.06
C THR A 120 16.07 -5.28 1.48
N PRO A 121 15.82 -6.30 2.32
CA PRO A 121 15.32 -7.58 1.86
C PRO A 121 13.97 -7.47 1.15
N ASP A 122 13.63 -8.45 0.32
CA ASP A 122 12.34 -8.51 -0.35
C ASP A 122 11.19 -8.72 0.65
N PHE A 123 10.04 -8.14 0.30
CA PHE A 123 8.84 -8.24 1.11
C PHE A 123 7.59 -8.22 0.22
N TYR A 124 6.49 -8.64 0.81
CA TYR A 124 5.15 -8.43 0.28
C TYR A 124 4.54 -7.18 0.90
N LEU A 125 3.89 -6.36 0.08
CA LEU A 125 3.10 -5.21 0.50
C LEU A 125 1.60 -5.53 0.34
N THR A 126 0.83 -5.28 1.40
CA THR A 126 -0.63 -5.42 1.40
C THR A 126 -1.25 -4.14 1.94
N LEU A 127 -2.29 -3.65 1.27
CA LEU A 127 -3.12 -2.57 1.79
C LEU A 127 -4.15 -3.14 2.76
N GLY A 128 -4.31 -2.52 3.92
CA GLY A 128 -5.47 -2.78 4.77
C GLY A 128 -6.41 -1.60 4.79
N VAL A 129 -7.68 -1.87 4.47
CA VAL A 129 -8.76 -0.89 4.48
C VAL A 129 -9.73 -1.19 5.60
N ARG A 130 -10.24 -0.16 6.26
CA ARG A 130 -11.30 -0.30 7.26
C ARG A 130 -12.61 0.22 6.71
N GLU A 131 -13.65 -0.59 6.77
CA GLU A 131 -15.00 -0.23 6.33
C GLU A 131 -15.73 0.56 7.41
N THR A 132 -15.51 1.88 7.41
CA THR A 132 -16.08 2.77 8.42
C THR A 132 -17.43 3.36 8.00
N GLY A 133 -17.76 3.33 6.70
CA GLY A 133 -18.91 4.05 6.14
C GLY A 133 -18.79 5.57 6.30
N THR A 134 -17.56 6.08 6.36
CA THR A 134 -17.28 7.49 6.62
C THR A 134 -17.90 8.43 5.58
N THR A 135 -18.27 9.62 6.05
CA THR A 135 -18.68 10.77 5.22
C THR A 135 -17.62 11.87 5.20
N ALA A 136 -16.47 11.65 5.86
CA ALA A 136 -15.36 12.58 5.81
C ALA A 136 -14.86 12.74 4.38
N ALA A 137 -14.43 13.96 4.04
CA ALA A 137 -13.75 14.21 2.79
C ALA A 137 -12.46 13.39 2.71
N CYS A 138 -12.00 13.13 1.49
CA CYS A 138 -10.78 12.37 1.26
C CYS A 138 -9.58 12.96 2.04
N ALA A 139 -8.70 12.08 2.55
CA ALA A 139 -7.60 12.38 3.48
C ALA A 139 -8.02 12.91 4.87
N GLY A 140 -9.30 13.28 5.06
CA GLY A 140 -9.86 13.59 6.37
C GLY A 140 -9.93 12.35 7.27
N ASN A 141 -10.12 12.55 8.57
CA ASN A 141 -10.22 11.44 9.52
C ASN A 141 -11.54 10.68 9.34
N GLY A 142 -11.48 9.49 8.74
CA GLY A 142 -12.65 8.65 8.49
C GLY A 142 -13.03 7.71 9.64
N GLY A 143 -12.37 7.82 10.79
CA GLY A 143 -12.67 7.04 11.98
C GLY A 143 -11.97 5.68 12.05
N ALA A 144 -12.22 4.95 13.13
CA ALA A 144 -11.50 3.71 13.46
C ALA A 144 -12.43 2.53 13.85
N SER A 145 -13.71 2.62 13.49
CA SER A 145 -14.72 1.56 13.74
C SER A 145 -15.07 0.82 12.46
N GLY A 146 -15.40 -0.47 12.56
CA GLY A 146 -15.67 -1.34 11.40
C GLY A 146 -14.63 -2.44 11.22
N GLY A 147 -14.92 -3.39 10.35
CA GLY A 147 -14.00 -4.46 9.94
C GLY A 147 -12.84 -3.93 9.12
N ILE A 148 -11.74 -4.67 9.11
CA ILE A 148 -10.53 -4.37 8.35
C ILE A 148 -10.28 -5.51 7.40
N GLU A 149 -10.16 -5.19 6.12
CA GLU A 149 -9.91 -6.13 5.03
C GLU A 149 -8.54 -5.90 4.41
N TRP A 150 -7.89 -7.00 4.05
CA TRP A 150 -6.67 -6.99 3.25
C TRP A 150 -7.01 -6.90 1.79
N ILE A 151 -6.35 -6.00 1.08
CA ILE A 151 -6.43 -5.81 -0.37
C ILE A 151 -5.09 -6.22 -0.99
N GLY A 152 -5.16 -7.10 -1.98
CA GLY A 152 -3.99 -7.65 -2.68
C GLY A 152 -3.36 -8.86 -1.99
N ALA A 153 -4.00 -9.42 -0.96
CA ALA A 153 -3.48 -10.59 -0.24
C ALA A 153 -4.08 -11.89 -0.79
N THR A 154 -3.24 -12.78 -1.32
CA THR A 154 -3.68 -14.07 -1.87
C THR A 154 -3.84 -15.15 -0.80
N SER A 155 -3.13 -14.99 0.32
CA SER A 155 -3.24 -15.87 1.48
C SER A 155 -2.87 -15.10 2.75
N ALA A 156 -3.32 -15.63 3.88
CA ALA A 156 -2.85 -15.24 5.19
C ALA A 156 -2.18 -16.44 5.85
N GLN A 157 -0.93 -16.30 6.29
CA GLN A 157 -0.27 -17.35 7.05
C GLN A 157 -0.99 -17.57 8.39
N ALA A 158 -1.12 -18.82 8.83
CA ALA A 158 -1.95 -19.17 9.99
C ALA A 158 -1.40 -18.61 11.32
N GLY A 159 -2.25 -17.89 12.08
CA GLY A 159 -1.96 -17.28 13.38
C GLY A 159 -1.18 -15.96 13.25
N PRO A 160 -1.51 -14.93 14.05
CA PRO A 160 -1.99 -13.64 13.50
C PRO A 160 -1.60 -13.41 12.03
N SER A 161 -2.60 -13.55 11.15
CA SER A 161 -2.56 -13.48 9.69
C SER A 161 -1.48 -12.57 9.12
N ALA A 162 -0.32 -13.13 8.74
CA ALA A 162 0.67 -12.43 7.92
C ALA A 162 0.20 -12.48 6.46
N PRO A 163 -0.23 -11.35 5.86
CA PRO A 163 -0.76 -11.36 4.51
C PRO A 163 0.36 -11.55 3.48
N VAL A 164 0.13 -12.41 2.50
CA VAL A 164 0.99 -12.56 1.31
C VAL A 164 0.43 -11.66 0.20
N GLY A 165 0.93 -10.43 0.20
CA GLY A 165 0.55 -9.35 -0.71
C GLY A 165 1.27 -9.33 -2.05
N LYS A 166 1.38 -8.14 -2.63
CA LYS A 166 2.14 -7.88 -3.86
C LYS A 166 3.63 -7.90 -3.56
N LEU A 167 4.39 -8.67 -4.33
CA LEU A 167 5.84 -8.78 -4.16
C LEU A 167 6.53 -7.46 -4.54
N VAL A 168 7.38 -6.95 -3.66
CA VAL A 168 8.25 -5.81 -3.93
C VAL A 168 9.70 -6.29 -3.88
N ASN A 169 10.34 -6.33 -5.05
CA ASN A 169 11.72 -6.80 -5.22
C ASN A 169 12.58 -5.88 -6.10
N GLN A 170 12.00 -4.83 -6.68
CA GLN A 170 12.72 -3.79 -7.39
C GLN A 170 13.46 -2.91 -6.39
N LYS A 171 14.74 -2.64 -6.67
CA LYS A 171 15.62 -1.88 -5.80
C LYS A 171 16.14 -0.62 -6.48
N ASP A 172 16.56 0.33 -5.67
CA ASP A 172 17.23 1.58 -6.04
C ASP A 172 16.52 2.43 -7.10
N GLN A 173 15.20 2.29 -7.17
CA GLN A 173 14.33 3.05 -8.05
C GLN A 173 12.96 3.24 -7.39
N TRP A 174 12.25 4.29 -7.81
CA TRP A 174 10.86 4.48 -7.44
C TRP A 174 9.97 3.52 -8.22
N VAL A 175 9.16 2.75 -7.50
CA VAL A 175 8.12 1.92 -8.08
C VAL A 175 6.75 2.42 -7.63
N THR A 176 5.76 2.22 -8.50
CA THR A 176 4.37 2.48 -8.17
C THR A 176 3.72 1.18 -7.77
N VAL A 177 3.21 1.10 -6.53
CA VAL A 177 2.35 -0.01 -6.13
C VAL A 177 0.90 0.48 -6.13
N LYS A 178 0.06 -0.18 -6.92
CA LYS A 178 -1.37 0.12 -7.06
C LYS A 178 -2.16 -0.93 -6.29
N PHE A 179 -3.32 -0.58 -5.75
CA PHE A 179 -4.29 -1.50 -5.17
C PHE A 179 -5.67 -1.18 -5.74
N ASP A 180 -6.28 -2.17 -6.37
CA ASP A 180 -7.67 -2.08 -6.84
C ASP A 180 -8.57 -2.71 -5.78
N ILE A 181 -9.21 -1.87 -4.96
CA ILE A 181 -9.89 -2.29 -3.72
C ILE A 181 -10.98 -3.33 -3.99
N ARG A 182 -11.61 -3.31 -5.16
CA ARG A 182 -12.71 -4.22 -5.50
C ARG A 182 -12.30 -5.42 -6.33
N ARG A 183 -11.12 -5.39 -6.96
CA ARG A 183 -10.66 -6.42 -7.89
C ARG A 183 -9.49 -7.24 -7.36
N ASP A 184 -8.59 -6.62 -6.62
CA ASP A 184 -7.48 -7.33 -5.99
C ASP A 184 -8.01 -8.39 -5.01
N PRO A 185 -7.26 -9.49 -4.76
CA PRO A 185 -7.64 -10.49 -3.76
C PRO A 185 -7.94 -9.87 -2.39
N ILE A 186 -9.12 -10.19 -1.84
CA ILE A 186 -9.60 -9.65 -0.56
C ILE A 186 -9.61 -10.76 0.49
N LEU A 187 -9.02 -10.48 1.67
CA LEU A 187 -9.10 -11.38 2.82
C LEU A 187 -9.56 -10.62 4.07
N GLY A 188 -10.42 -11.26 4.85
CA GLY A 188 -10.82 -10.75 6.15
C GLY A 188 -9.65 -10.69 7.12
N PHE A 189 -9.42 -9.55 7.79
CA PHE A 189 -8.36 -9.43 8.80
C PHE A 189 -8.89 -9.34 10.23
N ALA A 190 -9.58 -8.25 10.57
CA ALA A 190 -9.86 -7.94 11.96
C ALA A 190 -11.15 -7.14 12.14
N GLY A 191 -11.84 -7.39 13.26
CA GLY A 191 -13.15 -6.81 13.55
C GLY A 191 -14.29 -7.74 13.16
N SER A 192 -15.47 -7.54 13.74
CA SER A 192 -16.59 -8.47 13.60
C SER A 192 -17.26 -8.47 12.22
N THR A 193 -17.00 -7.45 11.40
CA THR A 193 -17.55 -7.36 10.03
C THR A 193 -16.53 -7.72 8.95
N ALA A 194 -15.28 -8.02 9.32
CA ALA A 194 -14.27 -8.49 8.37
C ALA A 194 -14.66 -9.87 7.83
N ASN A 195 -14.96 -9.97 6.55
CA ASN A 195 -15.53 -11.13 5.88
C ASN A 195 -14.84 -11.47 4.54
N GLY A 196 -13.82 -10.72 4.13
CA GLY A 196 -13.16 -10.89 2.84
C GLY A 196 -13.94 -10.30 1.67
N THR A 197 -14.78 -9.30 1.92
CA THR A 197 -15.59 -8.61 0.91
C THR A 197 -15.65 -7.12 1.27
N ILE A 198 -15.79 -6.25 0.27
CA ILE A 198 -16.06 -4.83 0.48
C ILE A 198 -17.58 -4.60 0.39
N ASP A 199 -18.21 -4.51 1.56
CA ASP A 199 -19.66 -4.32 1.72
C ASP A 199 -20.08 -2.85 1.54
N GLY A 200 -19.16 -1.91 1.82
CA GLY A 200 -19.38 -0.47 1.73
C GLY A 200 -18.84 0.22 0.46
N SER A 201 -18.98 1.54 0.42
CA SER A 201 -18.34 2.40 -0.58
C SER A 201 -17.25 3.30 -0.01
N THR A 202 -17.20 3.49 1.30
CA THR A 202 -16.22 4.38 1.94
C THR A 202 -15.65 3.79 3.21
N GLY A 203 -14.42 4.21 3.49
CA GLY A 203 -13.69 3.76 4.66
C GLY A 203 -12.39 4.52 4.83
N THR A 204 -11.39 3.87 5.41
CA THR A 204 -10.08 4.46 5.63
C THR A 204 -8.95 3.53 5.20
N ILE A 205 -7.81 4.09 4.76
CA ILE A 205 -6.55 3.34 4.80
C ILE A 205 -6.23 3.13 6.27
N GLU A 206 -6.26 1.89 6.75
CA GLU A 206 -5.95 1.59 8.16
C GLU A 206 -4.48 1.26 8.34
N GLN A 207 -3.85 0.63 7.34
CA GLN A 207 -2.46 0.22 7.42
C GLN A 207 -1.86 -0.11 6.04
N PHE A 208 -0.54 -0.07 5.99
CA PHE A 208 0.23 -0.94 5.11
C PHE A 208 0.81 -2.10 5.91
N ALA A 209 0.69 -3.30 5.37
CA ALA A 209 1.29 -4.50 5.91
C ALA A 209 2.52 -4.91 5.11
N PHE A 210 3.65 -5.05 5.80
CA PHE A 210 4.91 -5.51 5.23
C PHE A 210 5.24 -6.91 5.76
N THR A 211 5.25 -7.90 4.89
CA THR A 211 5.54 -9.29 5.24
C THR A 211 6.86 -9.71 4.60
N PRO A 212 7.87 -10.19 5.34
CA PRO A 212 9.12 -10.63 4.75
C PRO A 212 8.88 -11.85 3.84
N THR A 213 9.57 -11.92 2.70
CA THR A 213 9.50 -13.11 1.82
C THR A 213 10.17 -14.33 2.47
N ASP A 214 11.21 -14.09 3.27
CA ASP A 214 11.86 -15.06 4.13
C ASP A 214 11.77 -14.60 5.60
N PRO A 215 10.94 -15.26 6.44
CA PRO A 215 10.82 -14.95 7.87
C PRO A 215 12.14 -15.05 8.65
N ALA A 216 13.16 -15.74 8.13
CA ALA A 216 14.48 -15.78 8.75
C ALA A 216 15.28 -14.48 8.56
N ASN A 217 14.91 -13.65 7.58
CA ASN A 217 15.54 -12.37 7.37
C ASN A 217 14.95 -11.32 8.32
N LEU A 218 15.76 -10.89 9.29
CA LEU A 218 15.31 -9.95 10.31
C LEU A 218 15.45 -8.48 9.88
N GLY A 219 16.06 -8.21 8.72
CA GLY A 219 16.33 -6.86 8.24
C GLY A 219 17.73 -6.35 8.60
N PRO A 220 17.95 -5.03 8.60
CA PRO A 220 16.92 -3.98 8.60
C PRO A 220 16.13 -3.90 7.29
N TYR A 221 14.89 -3.44 7.40
CA TYR A 221 14.06 -3.06 6.28
C TYR A 221 13.93 -1.55 6.27
N ILE A 222 14.23 -0.92 5.14
CA ILE A 222 14.11 0.53 4.95
C ILE A 222 13.35 0.77 3.66
N VAL A 223 12.33 1.63 3.71
CA VAL A 223 11.59 2.08 2.54
C VAL A 223 11.34 3.57 2.63
N TYR A 224 11.24 4.22 1.48
CA TYR A 224 10.71 5.57 1.37
C TYR A 224 9.35 5.50 0.71
N ILE A 225 8.37 6.14 1.33
CA ILE A 225 6.99 6.19 0.89
C ILE A 225 6.70 7.63 0.51
N ASP A 226 6.15 7.83 -0.67
CA ASP A 226 5.78 9.13 -1.19
C ASP A 226 4.47 9.05 -2.01
N ASP A 227 3.85 10.19 -2.28
CA ASP A 227 2.61 10.36 -3.05
C ASP A 227 1.58 9.23 -2.78
N VAL A 228 1.09 9.16 -1.54
CA VAL A 228 -0.01 8.24 -1.22
C VAL A 228 -1.30 8.89 -1.66
N GLU A 229 -2.06 8.21 -2.53
CA GLU A 229 -3.24 8.81 -3.13
C GLU A 229 -4.28 7.80 -3.59
N THR A 230 -5.47 8.31 -3.85
CA THR A 230 -6.55 7.57 -4.51
C THR A 230 -6.95 8.23 -5.80
N TYR A 231 -7.37 7.45 -6.78
CA TYR A 231 -7.79 7.95 -8.08
C TYR A 231 -8.82 7.02 -8.70
N VAL A 232 -9.65 7.60 -9.57
CA VAL A 232 -10.54 6.82 -10.43
C VAL A 232 -9.73 6.35 -11.64
N PRO A 233 -9.64 5.03 -11.90
CA PRO A 233 -8.95 4.54 -13.08
C PRO A 233 -9.67 4.97 -14.35
N THR A 234 -8.91 5.40 -15.36
CA THR A 234 -9.45 5.67 -16.69
C THR A 234 -9.66 4.35 -17.42
N PRO A 235 -10.83 4.07 -17.99
CA PRO A 235 -11.00 2.89 -18.81
C PRO A 235 -10.01 2.89 -20.00
N GLY A 236 -9.16 1.87 -20.06
CA GLY A 236 -8.18 1.70 -21.13
C GLY A 236 -6.80 2.33 -20.88
N ASP A 237 -6.64 3.11 -19.81
CA ASP A 237 -5.34 3.65 -19.36
C ASP A 237 -4.69 2.59 -18.46
N VAL A 238 -3.73 1.86 -19.02
CA VAL A 238 -3.11 0.68 -18.42
C VAL A 238 -1.97 1.13 -17.50
N ASP A 239 -1.17 2.11 -17.91
CA ASP A 239 -0.09 2.62 -17.06
C ASP A 239 -0.54 3.65 -16.01
N ASP A 240 -1.80 4.12 -16.09
CA ASP A 240 -2.40 5.19 -15.27
C ASP A 240 -1.64 6.54 -15.42
N ASN A 241 -1.15 6.83 -16.63
CA ASN A 241 -0.51 8.11 -16.96
C ASN A 241 -1.52 9.23 -17.26
N GLY A 242 -2.81 8.90 -17.35
CA GLY A 242 -3.90 9.83 -17.63
C GLY A 242 -4.26 9.97 -19.11
N CYS A 243 -3.58 9.26 -20.00
CA CYS A 243 -3.88 9.15 -21.42
C CYS A 243 -4.23 7.69 -21.75
N VAL A 244 -5.04 7.48 -22.79
CA VAL A 244 -5.19 6.17 -23.42
C VAL A 244 -4.53 6.22 -24.78
N ASP A 245 -3.34 5.65 -24.92
CA ASP A 245 -2.54 5.75 -26.13
C ASP A 245 -1.93 4.41 -26.58
N ASP A 246 -0.93 4.48 -27.47
CA ASP A 246 -0.29 3.29 -28.01
C ASP A 246 0.57 2.55 -26.98
N ALA A 247 1.03 3.20 -25.90
CA ALA A 247 1.70 2.53 -24.80
C ALA A 247 0.76 1.59 -24.05
N ASP A 248 -0.49 2.00 -23.80
CA ASP A 248 -1.52 1.15 -23.19
C ASP A 248 -1.88 -0.02 -24.08
N LEU A 249 -2.08 0.26 -25.37
CA LEU A 249 -2.37 -0.74 -26.37
C LEU A 249 -1.27 -1.80 -26.44
N LEU A 250 0.00 -1.38 -26.46
CA LEU A 250 1.13 -2.29 -26.51
C LEU A 250 1.25 -3.14 -25.24
N GLN A 251 0.91 -2.60 -24.07
CA GLN A 251 0.90 -3.37 -22.83
C GLN A 251 -0.12 -4.52 -22.88
N VAL A 252 -1.34 -4.26 -23.35
CA VAL A 252 -2.35 -5.32 -23.56
C VAL A 252 -1.87 -6.35 -24.58
N LEU A 253 -1.33 -5.91 -25.72
CA LEU A 253 -0.86 -6.83 -26.77
C LEU A 253 0.32 -7.69 -26.32
N PHE A 254 1.23 -7.17 -25.50
CA PHE A 254 2.35 -7.95 -24.96
C PHE A 254 1.94 -8.91 -23.87
N ALA A 255 0.87 -8.60 -23.13
CA ALA A 255 0.33 -9.46 -22.09
C ALA A 255 -0.78 -10.39 -22.58
N PHE A 256 -1.15 -10.37 -23.86
CA PHE A 256 -2.30 -11.12 -24.38
C PHE A 256 -2.22 -12.62 -24.07
N GLY A 257 -3.27 -13.15 -23.46
CA GLY A 257 -3.37 -14.53 -22.96
C GLY A 257 -2.78 -14.75 -21.56
N ALA A 258 -2.25 -13.71 -20.90
CA ALA A 258 -1.83 -13.79 -19.51
C ALA A 258 -3.04 -14.03 -18.59
N THR A 259 -2.80 -14.67 -17.44
CA THR A 259 -3.83 -14.96 -16.44
C THR A 259 -3.40 -14.50 -15.06
N GLY A 260 -4.38 -14.26 -14.18
CA GLY A 260 -4.16 -13.72 -12.84
C GLY A 260 -3.98 -12.21 -12.86
N GLN A 261 -3.41 -11.67 -11.77
CA GLN A 261 -3.26 -10.23 -11.62
C GLN A 261 -2.31 -9.64 -12.67
N ASN A 262 -2.83 -8.75 -13.51
CA ASN A 262 -2.10 -8.06 -14.56
C ASN A 262 -2.68 -6.65 -14.76
N ASP A 263 -1.83 -5.64 -14.92
CA ASP A 263 -2.32 -4.27 -15.18
C ASP A 263 -3.03 -4.17 -16.54
N ALA A 264 -2.66 -5.03 -17.50
CA ALA A 264 -3.29 -5.15 -18.81
C ALA A 264 -4.67 -5.83 -18.81
N ASP A 265 -5.07 -6.48 -17.70
CA ASP A 265 -6.44 -6.98 -17.49
C ASP A 265 -7.31 -5.79 -17.03
N VAL A 266 -7.65 -4.93 -17.98
CA VAL A 266 -8.36 -3.67 -17.73
C VAL A 266 -9.81 -3.89 -17.30
N ASN A 267 -10.38 -5.04 -17.66
CA ASN A 267 -11.74 -5.40 -17.31
C ASN A 267 -11.83 -6.11 -15.93
N GLY A 268 -10.74 -6.76 -15.49
CA GLY A 268 -10.58 -7.39 -14.18
C GLY A 268 -11.12 -8.82 -14.09
N ASP A 269 -11.24 -9.56 -15.20
CA ASP A 269 -11.76 -10.93 -15.23
C ASP A 269 -10.68 -12.02 -15.07
N GLN A 270 -9.44 -11.60 -14.78
CA GLN A 270 -8.25 -12.41 -14.56
C GLN A 270 -7.65 -13.03 -15.81
N VAL A 271 -8.05 -12.59 -17.00
CA VAL A 271 -7.47 -13.01 -18.28
C VAL A 271 -7.26 -11.78 -19.15
N VAL A 272 -6.06 -11.60 -19.72
CA VAL A 272 -5.83 -10.54 -20.70
C VAL A 272 -6.28 -11.05 -22.08
N ASP A 273 -7.39 -10.56 -22.60
CA ASP A 273 -7.95 -11.03 -23.88
C ASP A 273 -8.48 -9.90 -24.80
N ASP A 274 -9.32 -10.26 -25.78
CA ASP A 274 -9.87 -9.31 -26.72
C ASP A 274 -10.84 -8.32 -26.08
N ALA A 275 -11.46 -8.65 -24.95
CA ALA A 275 -12.29 -7.71 -24.19
C ALA A 275 -11.44 -6.56 -23.62
N ASP A 276 -10.26 -6.84 -23.08
CA ASP A 276 -9.32 -5.82 -22.60
C ASP A 276 -8.83 -4.93 -23.73
N LEU A 277 -8.44 -5.58 -24.84
CA LEU A 277 -8.01 -4.88 -26.04
C LEU A 277 -9.08 -3.93 -26.57
N LEU A 278 -10.35 -4.37 -26.60
CA LEU A 278 -11.46 -3.53 -27.05
C LEU A 278 -11.72 -2.35 -26.12
N ILE A 279 -11.52 -2.50 -24.80
CA ILE A 279 -11.64 -1.39 -23.86
C ILE A 279 -10.59 -0.31 -24.17
N VAL A 280 -9.33 -0.68 -24.39
CA VAL A 280 -8.29 0.28 -24.78
C VAL A 280 -8.66 0.94 -26.12
N LEU A 281 -9.04 0.16 -27.13
CA LEU A 281 -9.37 0.70 -28.45
C LEU A 281 -10.60 1.62 -28.47
N PHE A 282 -11.62 1.37 -27.64
CA PHE A 282 -12.79 2.24 -27.54
C PHE A 282 -12.50 3.56 -26.82
N ASN A 283 -11.47 3.61 -25.99
CA ASN A 283 -11.06 4.80 -25.26
C ASN A 283 -9.80 5.46 -25.84
N PHE A 284 -9.27 4.95 -26.94
CA PHE A 284 -8.02 5.43 -27.53
C PHE A 284 -8.07 6.92 -27.88
N GLY A 285 -7.05 7.67 -27.43
CA GLY A 285 -6.92 9.12 -27.57
C GLY A 285 -7.71 9.92 -26.54
N THR A 286 -8.25 9.30 -25.48
CA THR A 286 -8.89 10.01 -24.36
C THR A 286 -7.87 10.37 -23.29
N GLY A 287 -8.17 11.39 -22.47
CA GLY A 287 -7.32 11.81 -21.34
C GLY A 287 -6.14 12.74 -21.70
N CYS A 288 -5.77 12.77 -22.98
CA CYS A 288 -4.72 13.62 -23.56
C CYS A 288 -5.10 15.11 -23.70
#